data_AF-A0A1F4JRZ0-F1
#
_entry.id   AF-A0A1F4JRZ0-F1
#
_cell.length_a   1.000
_cell.length_b   1.000
_cell.length_c   1.000
_cell.angle_alpha   90.00
_cell.angle_beta   90.00
_cell.angle_gamma   90.00
#
_symmetry.space_group_name_H-M   'P 1'
#
loop_
_entity.id
_entity.type
_entity.pdbx_description
1 polymer ?
#
loop_
_entity_poly.entity_id
_entity_poly.type
_entity_poly.pdbx_seq_one_letter_code
_entity_poly.pdbx_strand_id
1 'polypeptide(L)'
;MLSALMADQALRARLGYHGQEPEADMRAWIVDTSIELDGQSVDGFRVVSREALEVILRDEKYLLRPMDELDEGPRDSLFPDVFTAGRFIAVVESDELWRGIC
;
A
#
# COMPACT_ATOMS: atom_id res chain seq x y z
N MET A 1 11.46 13.45 -6.05
CA MET A 1 10.03 13.58 -6.42
C MET A 1 9.31 14.61 -5.57
N LEU A 2 9.35 14.50 -4.24
CA LEU A 2 8.76 15.47 -3.31
C LEU A 2 9.30 16.91 -3.50
N SER A 3 10.61 17.09 -3.64
CA SER A 3 11.22 18.41 -3.90
C SER A 3 10.72 19.05 -5.20
N ALA A 4 10.39 18.24 -6.22
CA ALA A 4 9.80 18.73 -7.47
C ALA A 4 8.35 19.18 -7.24
N LEU A 5 7.57 18.43 -6.47
CA LEU A 5 6.22 18.84 -6.05
C LEU A 5 6.22 20.11 -5.18
N MET A 6 7.25 20.31 -4.35
CA MET A 6 7.37 21.53 -3.54
C MET A 6 7.73 22.76 -4.38
N ALA A 7 8.58 22.59 -5.40
CA ALA A 7 9.12 23.71 -6.18
C ALA A 7 8.33 24.02 -7.46
N ASP A 8 7.60 23.05 -8.02
CA ASP A 8 7.00 23.16 -9.37
C ASP A 8 5.46 23.23 -9.31
N GLN A 9 4.93 24.45 -9.34
CA GLN A 9 3.49 24.71 -9.36
C GLN A 9 2.82 24.19 -10.63
N ALA A 10 3.53 24.15 -11.77
CA ALA A 10 2.98 23.64 -13.02
C ALA A 10 2.81 22.12 -12.97
N LEU A 11 3.78 21.42 -12.38
CA LEU A 11 3.68 19.99 -12.10
C LEU A 11 2.50 19.68 -11.17
N ARG A 12 2.33 20.45 -10.08
CA ARG A 12 1.18 20.31 -9.16
C ARG A 12 -0.14 20.47 -9.90
N ALA A 13 -0.27 21.49 -10.74
CA ALA A 13 -1.48 21.73 -11.53
C ALA A 13 -1.76 20.57 -12.49
N ARG A 14 -0.73 20.04 -13.17
CA ARG A 14 -0.87 18.88 -14.08
C ARG A 14 -1.27 17.59 -13.35
N LEU A 15 -0.85 17.45 -12.09
CA LEU A 15 -1.21 16.32 -11.23
C LEU A 15 -2.56 16.54 -10.49
N GLY A 16 -3.19 17.71 -10.61
CA GLY A 16 -4.40 18.05 -9.86
C GLY A 16 -4.18 18.18 -8.35
N TYR A 17 -2.94 18.42 -7.90
CA TYR A 17 -2.59 18.48 -6.49
C TYR A 17 -2.72 19.90 -5.93
N HIS A 18 -3.65 20.10 -4.99
CA HIS A 18 -3.97 21.40 -4.38
C HIS A 18 -3.59 21.52 -2.89
N GLY A 19 -3.03 20.47 -2.28
CA GLY A 19 -2.68 20.46 -0.85
C GLY A 19 -1.60 21.50 -0.51
N GLN A 20 -1.68 22.13 0.65
CA GLN A 20 -0.77 23.22 1.03
C GLN A 20 0.60 22.70 1.51
N GLU A 21 0.62 21.49 2.07
CA GLU A 21 1.83 20.85 2.62
C GLU A 21 2.05 19.47 1.95
N PRO A 22 2.78 19.43 0.82
CA PRO A 22 3.09 18.19 0.09
C PRO A 22 3.71 17.09 0.94
N GLU A 23 4.49 17.46 1.96
CA GLU A 23 5.17 16.53 2.86
C GLU A 23 4.22 15.81 3.82
N ALA A 24 3.18 16.48 4.30
CA ALA A 24 2.24 15.90 5.26
C ALA A 24 1.19 15.01 4.56
N ASP A 25 0.75 15.43 3.37
CA ASP A 25 -0.40 14.84 2.69
C ASP A 25 -0.04 13.75 1.67
N MET A 26 1.23 13.65 1.27
CA MET A 26 1.64 12.69 0.24
C MET A 26 2.21 11.41 0.85
N ARG A 27 1.69 10.27 0.39
CA ARG A 27 2.30 8.95 0.56
C ARG A 27 2.79 8.45 -0.79
N ALA A 28 3.98 7.86 -0.80
CA ALA A 28 4.58 7.34 -2.01
C ALA A 28 5.28 6.02 -1.70
N TRP A 29 5.10 5.05 -2.60
CA TRP A 29 5.70 3.73 -2.54
C TRP A 29 6.31 3.40 -3.90
N ILE A 30 7.32 2.55 -3.89
CA ILE A 30 7.88 1.95 -5.10
C ILE A 30 7.12 0.66 -5.33
N VAL A 31 6.37 0.59 -6.43
CA VAL A 31 5.64 -0.63 -6.78
C VAL A 31 6.51 -1.48 -7.67
N ASP A 32 6.92 -2.63 -7.17
CA ASP A 32 7.71 -3.60 -7.93
C ASP A 32 6.83 -4.74 -8.45
N THR A 33 7.18 -5.27 -9.61
CA THR A 33 6.61 -6.51 -10.14
C THR A 33 7.39 -7.74 -9.71
N SER A 34 8.61 -7.56 -9.19
CA SER A 34 9.31 -8.61 -8.48
C SER A 34 9.05 -8.51 -6.97
N ILE A 35 9.16 -9.63 -6.28
CA ILE A 35 8.97 -9.71 -4.81
C ILE A 35 10.29 -9.60 -4.03
N GLU A 36 11.40 -9.35 -4.73
CA GLU A 36 12.76 -9.48 -4.19
C GLU A 36 13.07 -8.42 -3.13
N LEU A 37 12.44 -7.25 -3.24
CA LEU A 37 12.65 -6.11 -2.37
C LEU A 37 11.41 -5.75 -1.53
N ASP A 38 10.37 -6.60 -1.53
CA ASP A 38 9.12 -6.34 -0.81
C ASP A 38 9.37 -6.04 0.69
N GLY A 39 8.76 -4.98 1.19
CA GLY A 39 8.91 -4.51 2.58
C GLY A 39 10.19 -3.71 2.86
N GLN A 40 11.17 -3.68 1.95
CA GLN A 40 12.38 -2.87 2.10
C GLN A 40 12.12 -1.38 1.84
N SER A 41 13.07 -0.53 2.21
CA SER A 41 13.03 0.91 1.91
C SER A 41 14.16 1.30 0.96
N VAL A 42 13.83 2.00 -0.12
CA VAL A 42 14.78 2.57 -1.08
C VAL A 42 14.54 4.08 -1.15
N ASP A 43 15.57 4.87 -0.86
CA ASP A 43 15.49 6.34 -0.76
C ASP A 43 14.37 6.85 0.16
N GLY A 44 14.06 6.09 1.23
CA GLY A 44 12.99 6.41 2.18
C GLY A 44 11.58 6.04 1.71
N PHE A 45 11.44 5.41 0.53
CA PHE A 45 10.16 4.89 0.04
C PHE A 45 10.09 3.39 0.27
N ARG A 46 8.97 2.92 0.83
CA ARG A 46 8.70 1.48 0.97
C ARG A 46 8.51 0.87 -0.41
N VAL A 47 9.18 -0.25 -0.65
CA VAL A 47 8.95 -1.10 -1.81
C VAL A 47 7.83 -2.07 -1.47
N VAL A 48 6.84 -2.15 -2.35
CA VAL A 48 5.69 -3.03 -2.21
C VAL A 48 5.45 -3.72 -3.55
N SER A 49 5.25 -5.03 -3.52
CA SER A 49 4.90 -5.79 -4.72
C SER A 49 3.52 -5.38 -5.25
N ARG A 50 3.36 -5.39 -6.57
CA ARG A 50 2.07 -5.14 -7.23
C ARG A 50 1.02 -6.13 -6.74
N GLU A 51 1.40 -7.39 -6.56
CA GLU A 51 0.54 -8.47 -6.08
C GLU A 51 0.02 -8.18 -4.67
N ALA A 52 0.89 -7.73 -3.74
CA ALA A 52 0.46 -7.35 -2.40
C ALA A 52 -0.54 -6.17 -2.43
N LEU A 53 -0.29 -5.15 -3.26
CA LEU A 53 -1.24 -4.05 -3.43
C LEU A 53 -2.58 -4.51 -4.00
N GLU A 54 -2.59 -5.43 -4.95
CA GLU A 54 -3.82 -5.99 -5.51
C GLU A 54 -4.62 -6.76 -4.47
N VAL A 55 -3.96 -7.61 -3.67
CA VAL A 55 -4.58 -8.35 -2.57
C VAL A 55 -5.19 -7.38 -1.54
N ILE A 56 -4.46 -6.33 -1.17
CA ILE A 56 -4.97 -5.33 -0.23
C ILE A 56 -6.16 -4.58 -0.84
N LEU A 57 -6.01 -4.01 -2.04
CA LEU A 57 -7.07 -3.19 -2.67
C LEU A 57 -8.36 -3.97 -2.92
N ARG A 58 -8.27 -5.27 -3.18
CA ARG A 58 -9.42 -6.15 -3.42
C ARG A 58 -9.95 -6.81 -2.15
N ASP A 59 -9.28 -6.61 -1.02
CA ASP A 59 -9.58 -7.27 0.25
C ASP A 59 -9.53 -8.82 0.13
N GLU A 60 -8.58 -9.32 -0.65
CA GLU A 60 -8.45 -10.73 -0.99
C GLU A 60 -7.39 -11.46 -0.14
N LYS A 61 -7.20 -11.05 1.13
CA LYS A 61 -6.17 -11.63 2.03
C LYS A 61 -6.25 -13.16 2.12
N TYR A 62 -7.45 -13.73 1.98
CA TYR A 62 -7.66 -15.18 1.96
C TYR A 62 -6.84 -15.91 0.87
N LEU A 63 -6.43 -15.24 -0.21
CA LEU A 63 -5.57 -15.82 -1.26
C LEU A 63 -4.15 -16.14 -0.78
N LEU A 64 -3.72 -15.54 0.33
CA LEU A 64 -2.40 -15.75 0.91
C LEU A 64 -2.39 -16.85 1.99
N ARG A 65 -3.54 -17.48 2.26
CA ARG A 65 -3.61 -18.57 3.24
C ARG A 65 -2.89 -19.83 2.75
N PRO A 66 -2.34 -20.63 3.67
CA PRO A 66 -1.86 -21.97 3.35
C PRO A 66 -2.93 -22.80 2.62
N MET A 67 -2.51 -23.62 1.64
CA MET A 67 -3.44 -24.41 0.80
C MET A 67 -4.28 -25.41 1.60
N ASP A 68 -3.80 -25.82 2.75
CA ASP A 68 -4.45 -26.72 3.72
C ASP A 68 -5.54 -26.03 4.56
N GLU A 69 -5.66 -24.69 4.51
CA GLU A 69 -6.63 -23.90 5.27
C GLU A 69 -7.74 -23.27 4.41
N LEU A 70 -7.81 -23.63 3.12
CA LEU A 70 -8.72 -23.00 2.15
C LEU A 70 -10.21 -23.25 2.42
N ASP A 71 -10.58 -24.24 3.24
CA ASP A 71 -11.94 -24.80 3.19
C ASP A 71 -12.97 -24.20 4.18
N GLU A 72 -12.63 -23.67 5.38
CA GLU A 72 -13.70 -23.41 6.38
C GLU A 72 -13.51 -22.18 7.31
N GLY A 73 -12.65 -21.21 6.97
CA GLY A 73 -12.44 -20.01 7.81
C GLY A 73 -13.27 -18.78 7.40
N PRO A 74 -13.69 -17.91 8.36
CA PRO A 74 -14.17 -16.55 8.02
C PRO A 74 -13.15 -15.86 7.12
N ARG A 75 -13.59 -15.12 6.10
CA ARG A 75 -12.66 -14.32 5.28
C ARG A 75 -12.12 -13.20 6.16
N ASP A 76 -10.82 -13.22 6.44
CA ASP A 76 -10.17 -12.12 7.15
C ASP A 76 -10.17 -10.90 6.24
N SER A 77 -10.95 -9.89 6.62
CA SER A 77 -11.00 -8.61 5.92
C SER A 77 -9.95 -7.67 6.52
N LEU A 78 -9.18 -7.01 5.65
CA LEU A 78 -8.29 -5.91 5.98
C LEU A 78 -9.07 -4.61 6.26
N PHE A 79 -10.34 -4.57 5.82
CA PHE A 79 -11.26 -3.45 5.93
C PHE A 79 -12.59 -3.89 6.57
N PRO A 80 -12.58 -4.38 7.84
CA PRO A 80 -13.76 -4.98 8.49
C PRO A 80 -14.95 -4.03 8.62
N ASP A 81 -14.70 -2.72 8.61
CA ASP A 81 -15.73 -1.69 8.53
C ASP A 81 -16.00 -1.33 7.05
N VAL A 82 -15.25 -0.37 6.52
CA VAL A 82 -15.29 0.13 5.14
C VAL A 82 -13.88 0.50 4.67
N PHE A 83 -13.68 0.50 3.36
CA PHE A 83 -12.43 0.99 2.77
C PHE A 83 -12.20 2.46 3.14
N THR A 84 -11.00 2.77 3.63
CA THR A 84 -10.53 4.15 3.79
C THR A 84 -9.08 4.25 3.34
N ALA A 85 -8.69 5.41 2.78
CA ALA A 85 -7.31 5.65 2.38
C ALA A 85 -6.34 5.51 3.58
N GLY A 86 -6.73 5.99 4.77
CA GLY A 86 -5.91 5.86 5.97
C GLY A 86 -5.68 4.41 6.39
N ARG A 87 -6.72 3.56 6.34
CA ARG A 87 -6.57 2.12 6.61
C ARG A 87 -5.71 1.45 5.55
N PHE A 88 -5.91 1.79 4.28
CA PHE A 88 -5.10 1.27 3.18
C PHE A 88 -3.61 1.58 3.37
N ILE A 89 -3.29 2.84 3.67
CA ILE A 89 -1.92 3.27 3.99
C ILE A 89 -1.37 2.46 5.16
N ALA A 90 -2.13 2.31 6.25
CA ALA A 90 -1.68 1.56 7.43
C ALA A 90 -1.40 0.08 7.12
N VAL A 91 -2.19 -0.56 6.26
CA VAL A 91 -1.97 -1.96 5.86
C VAL A 91 -0.74 -2.10 4.98
N VAL A 92 -0.51 -1.18 4.02
CA VAL A 92 0.66 -1.21 3.12
C VAL A 92 1.97 -0.89 3.86
N GLU A 93 1.93 0.07 4.79
CA GLU A 93 3.12 0.52 5.53
C GLU A 93 3.46 -0.36 6.75
N SER A 94 2.60 -1.31 7.09
CA SER A 94 2.85 -2.31 8.13
C SER A 94 2.94 -3.72 7.54
N ASP A 95 3.24 -4.70 8.40
CA ASP A 95 3.28 -6.12 8.00
C ASP A 95 1.94 -6.84 8.28
N GLU A 96 0.83 -6.09 8.34
CA GLU A 96 -0.49 -6.64 8.68
C GLU A 96 -1.04 -7.61 7.63
N LEU A 97 -0.71 -7.40 6.36
CA LEU A 97 -1.05 -8.32 5.27
C LEU A 97 -0.54 -9.74 5.59
N TRP A 98 0.69 -9.83 6.07
CA TRP A 98 1.41 -11.09 6.32
C TRP A 98 1.13 -11.70 7.70
N ARG A 99 0.41 -10.99 8.58
CA ARG A 99 0.09 -11.47 9.92
C ARG A 99 -0.72 -12.76 9.85
N GLY A 100 -0.19 -13.83 10.46
CA GLY A 100 -0.80 -15.16 10.49
C GLY A 100 -0.38 -16.08 9.34
N ILE A 101 0.48 -15.61 8.43
CA ILE A 101 0.99 -16.38 7.28
C ILE A 101 2.50 -16.66 7.41
N CYS A 102 3.23 -15.81 8.14
CA CYS A 102 4.65 -15.95 8.47
C CYS A 102 4.89 -16.18 9.97
#